data_AF-A0A929V9F6-F1
#
_entry.id   AF-A0A929V9F6-F1
#
_cell.length_a   1.000
_cell.length_b   1.000
_cell.length_c   1.000
_cell.angle_alpha   90.00
_cell.angle_beta   90.00
_cell.angle_gamma   90.00
#
_symmetry.space_group_name_H-M   'P 1'
#
loop_
_entity.id
_entity.type
_entity.pdbx_description
1 polymer ?
#
loop_
_entity_poly.entity_id
_entity_poly.type
_entity_poly.pdbx_seq_one_letter_code
_entity_poly.pdbx_strand_id
1 'polypeptide(L)'
;LRKRNKNQTEIITLNTSLLECGFSFNQKFRDYFSAVTGVNPFKFNADMATAWRKVKRDNNINFTIQDMIKIYYGESDYAKYNNSACQWNQFLKDFCADEFSNHYSNKLKVAAILWKEVRDSKNKKIYSRGLLKEYSYKIEEYCK
;
A
#
# COMPACT_ATOMS: atom_id res chain seq x y z
N LEU A 1 -3.78 21.80 -23.06
CA LEU A 1 -2.66 20.85 -23.23
C LEU A 1 -1.37 21.63 -23.44
N ARG A 2 -0.63 21.94 -22.37
CA ARG A 2 0.64 22.70 -22.48
C ARG A 2 1.73 21.71 -22.90
N LYS A 3 2.22 21.81 -24.14
CA LYS A 3 3.40 21.09 -24.64
C LYS A 3 4.60 21.51 -23.78
N ARG A 4 5.13 20.60 -22.96
CA ARG A 4 6.37 20.81 -22.20
C ARG A 4 7.53 20.47 -23.15
N ASN A 5 8.38 21.45 -23.44
CA ASN A 5 9.58 21.29 -24.25
C ASN A 5 10.49 20.25 -23.59
N LYS A 6 10.52 19.03 -24.14
CA LYS A 6 11.55 18.02 -23.91
C LYS A 6 12.78 18.50 -24.66
N ASN A 7 13.78 19.05 -23.99
CA ASN A 7 15.18 19.17 -24.46
C ASN A 7 16.11 19.81 -23.41
N GLN A 8 15.91 19.53 -22.13
CA GLN A 8 16.96 19.73 -21.14
C GLN A 8 17.20 18.39 -20.48
N THR A 9 18.44 17.89 -20.62
CA THR A 9 18.99 16.85 -19.76
C THR A 9 19.16 17.49 -18.38
N GLU A 10 18.05 17.80 -17.71
CA GLU A 10 18.08 18.33 -16.36
C GLU A 10 18.87 17.35 -15.51
N ILE A 11 19.97 17.82 -14.95
CA ILE A 11 20.82 17.05 -14.05
C ILE A 11 19.94 16.69 -12.86
N ILE A 12 19.54 15.42 -12.78
CA ILE A 12 18.75 14.92 -11.66
C ILE A 12 19.69 14.84 -10.46
N THR A 13 19.44 15.68 -9.47
CA THR A 13 20.15 15.68 -8.18
C THR A 13 19.22 15.16 -7.08
N LEU A 14 19.78 14.86 -5.91
CA LEU A 14 19.00 14.46 -4.73
C LEU A 14 17.94 15.49 -4.34
N ASN A 15 18.22 16.78 -4.54
CA ASN A 15 17.33 17.87 -4.16
C ASN A 15 16.31 18.21 -5.24
N THR A 16 16.36 17.56 -6.40
CA THR A 16 15.43 17.83 -7.49
C THR A 16 14.03 17.33 -7.12
N SER A 17 13.02 18.18 -7.33
CA SER A 17 11.61 17.82 -7.13
C SER A 17 11.17 16.69 -8.07
N LEU A 18 10.38 15.74 -7.57
CA LEU A 18 9.84 14.66 -8.40
C LEU A 18 8.88 15.16 -9.47
N LEU A 19 8.10 16.21 -9.19
CA LEU A 19 7.17 16.79 -10.16
C LEU A 19 7.88 17.58 -11.26
N GLU A 20 9.03 18.16 -10.95
CA GLU A 20 9.84 18.93 -11.90
C GLU A 20 10.62 18.02 -12.84
N CYS A 21 11.32 17.01 -12.30
CA CYS A 21 12.15 16.10 -13.12
C CYS A 21 11.37 15.04 -13.92
N GLY A 22 10.03 15.09 -13.89
CA GLY A 22 9.18 14.14 -14.60
C GLY A 22 9.31 12.71 -14.06
N PHE A 23 9.41 12.57 -12.73
CA PHE A 23 9.57 11.28 -12.07
C PHE A 23 8.50 10.27 -12.50
N SER A 24 8.96 9.05 -12.80
CA SER A 24 8.09 7.89 -13.03
C SER A 24 8.84 6.61 -12.69
N PHE A 25 8.09 5.54 -12.39
CA PHE A 25 8.63 4.22 -12.06
C PHE A 25 9.12 3.49 -13.32
N ASN A 26 10.13 4.04 -13.99
CA ASN A 26 10.70 3.51 -15.23
C ASN A 26 12.17 3.09 -15.04
N GLN A 27 12.78 2.54 -16.09
CA GLN A 27 14.17 2.07 -16.03
C GLN A 27 15.17 3.21 -15.76
N LYS A 28 14.99 4.39 -16.38
CA LYS A 28 15.85 5.57 -16.16
C LYS A 28 15.98 5.92 -14.67
N PHE A 29 14.86 6.01 -13.96
CA PHE A 29 14.88 6.30 -12.52
C PHE A 29 15.34 5.09 -11.71
N ARG A 30 15.07 3.85 -12.15
CA ARG A 30 15.61 2.66 -11.49
C ARG A 30 17.15 2.65 -11.49
N ASP A 31 17.76 2.97 -12.63
CA ASP A 31 19.22 3.04 -12.79
C ASP A 31 19.81 4.16 -11.92
N TYR A 32 19.15 5.33 -11.90
CA TYR A 32 19.56 6.44 -11.03
C TYR A 32 19.51 6.07 -9.55
N PHE A 33 18.40 5.52 -9.08
CA PHE A 33 18.25 5.11 -7.68
C PHE A 33 19.23 3.97 -7.33
N SER A 34 19.48 3.03 -8.25
CA SER A 34 20.51 2.00 -8.11
C SER A 34 21.90 2.61 -7.87
N ALA A 35 22.30 3.59 -8.71
CA ALA A 35 23.58 4.27 -8.57
C ALA A 35 23.71 5.05 -7.25
N VAL A 36 22.65 5.74 -6.83
CA VAL A 36 22.65 6.56 -5.62
C VAL A 36 22.59 5.72 -4.33
N THR A 37 21.89 4.59 -4.35
CA THR A 37 21.75 3.71 -3.18
C THR A 37 22.81 2.61 -3.11
N GLY A 38 23.53 2.35 -4.21
CA GLY A 38 24.43 1.21 -4.34
C GLY A 38 23.72 -0.15 -4.46
N VAL A 39 22.38 -0.18 -4.57
CA VAL A 39 21.59 -1.41 -4.62
C VAL A 39 21.29 -1.82 -6.06
N ASN A 40 21.83 -2.95 -6.51
CA ASN A 40 21.58 -3.51 -7.84
C ASN A 40 21.17 -5.01 -7.75
N PRO A 41 19.97 -5.41 -8.22
CA PRO A 41 18.96 -4.59 -8.90
C PRO A 41 18.10 -3.77 -7.93
N PHE A 42 17.99 -2.46 -8.17
CA PHE A 42 17.09 -1.58 -7.42
C PHE A 42 15.62 -1.91 -7.69
N LYS A 43 14.81 -1.97 -6.63
CA LYS A 43 13.35 -2.15 -6.72
C LYS A 43 12.63 -1.10 -5.90
N PHE A 44 11.76 -0.33 -6.55
CA PHE A 44 10.81 0.55 -5.89
C PHE A 44 9.87 -0.27 -5.00
N ASN A 45 9.74 0.12 -3.73
CA ASN A 45 8.87 -0.55 -2.79
C ASN A 45 7.44 0.07 -2.81
N ALA A 46 6.51 -0.55 -2.09
CA ALA A 46 5.12 -0.12 -2.08
C ALA A 46 4.91 1.24 -1.37
N ASP A 47 5.76 1.57 -0.39
CA ASP A 47 5.73 2.86 0.30
C ASP A 47 6.09 4.00 -0.66
N MET A 48 7.14 3.84 -1.46
CA MET A 48 7.53 4.78 -2.52
C MET A 48 6.39 4.98 -3.54
N ALA A 49 5.69 3.91 -3.93
CA ALA A 49 4.53 4.00 -4.80
C ALA A 49 3.37 4.78 -4.15
N THR A 50 3.16 4.59 -2.85
CA THR A 50 2.14 5.31 -2.07
C THR A 50 2.51 6.79 -1.91
N ALA A 51 3.77 7.08 -1.63
CA ALA A 51 4.32 8.43 -1.57
C ALA A 51 4.11 9.16 -2.89
N TRP A 52 4.45 8.55 -4.03
CA TRP A 52 4.28 9.19 -5.33
C TRP A 52 2.81 9.50 -5.65
N ARG A 53 1.87 8.63 -5.27
CA ARG A 53 0.43 8.92 -5.40
C ARG A 53 0.03 10.12 -4.54
N LYS A 54 0.55 10.20 -3.30
CA LYS A 54 0.31 11.33 -2.39
C LYS A 54 0.89 12.63 -2.95
N VAL A 55 2.13 12.63 -3.42
CA VAL A 55 2.79 13.80 -4.04
C VAL A 55 1.97 14.36 -5.19
N LYS A 56 1.47 13.49 -6.09
CA LYS A 56 0.61 13.92 -7.21
C LYS A 56 -0.74 14.46 -6.77
N ARG A 57 -1.39 13.79 -5.81
CA ARG A 57 -2.70 14.20 -5.28
C ARG A 57 -2.63 15.54 -4.57
N ASP A 58 -1.59 15.74 -3.78
CA ASP A 58 -1.40 16.94 -2.96
C ASP A 58 -0.64 18.04 -3.74
N ASN A 59 -0.26 17.77 -4.99
CA ASN A 59 0.60 18.62 -5.83
C ASN A 59 1.85 19.14 -5.08
N ASN A 60 2.51 18.26 -4.33
CA ASN A 60 3.62 18.62 -3.47
C ASN A 60 4.91 18.85 -4.27
N ILE A 61 5.14 20.09 -4.68
CA ILE A 61 6.31 20.51 -5.47
C ILE A 61 7.63 20.40 -4.70
N ASN A 62 7.60 20.39 -3.37
CA ASN A 62 8.81 20.36 -2.53
C ASN A 62 9.30 18.94 -2.28
N PHE A 63 8.57 17.90 -2.71
CA PHE A 63 8.96 16.52 -2.48
C PHE A 63 10.09 16.10 -3.44
N THR A 64 11.25 15.76 -2.89
CA THR A 64 12.50 15.54 -3.63
C THR A 64 12.87 14.06 -3.79
N ILE A 65 13.89 13.80 -4.62
CA ILE A 65 14.47 12.46 -4.76
C ILE A 65 15.03 11.97 -3.42
N GLN A 66 15.64 12.84 -2.62
CA GLN A 66 16.14 12.51 -1.29
C GLN A 66 15.00 12.05 -0.35
N ASP A 67 13.84 12.71 -0.39
CA ASP A 67 12.69 12.30 0.42
C ASP A 67 12.18 10.92 0.01
N MET A 68 12.17 10.65 -1.31
CA MET A 68 11.82 9.33 -1.83
C MET A 68 12.80 8.24 -1.36
N ILE A 69 14.09 8.56 -1.21
CA ILE A 69 15.11 7.65 -0.68
C ILE A 69 14.95 7.43 0.82
N LYS A 70 14.62 8.47 1.60
CA LYS A 70 14.31 8.31 3.03
C LYS A 70 13.14 7.33 3.24
N ILE A 71 12.11 7.39 2.38
CA ILE A 71 11.02 6.41 2.39
C ILE A 71 11.52 5.01 2.04
N TYR A 72 12.44 4.86 1.08
CA TYR A 72 13.03 3.57 0.74
C TYR A 72 13.70 2.89 1.95
N TYR A 73 14.44 3.65 2.76
CA TYR A 73 15.09 3.14 3.97
C TYR A 73 14.20 3.10 5.22
N GLY A 74 12.93 3.52 5.11
CA GLY A 74 12.01 3.56 6.25
C GLY A 74 12.28 4.70 7.25
N GLU A 75 13.07 5.70 6.85
CA GLU A 75 13.45 6.87 7.66
C GLU A 75 12.41 8.00 7.61
N SER A 76 11.36 7.85 6.79
CA SER A 76 10.28 8.82 6.66
C SER A 76 8.92 8.14 6.76
N ASP A 77 8.01 8.76 7.51
CA ASP A 77 6.62 8.33 7.66
C ASP A 77 5.66 9.07 6.71
N TYR A 78 6.19 9.87 5.78
CA TYR A 78 5.43 10.69 4.83
C TYR A 78 4.30 9.92 4.13
N ALA A 79 4.56 8.66 3.78
CA ALA A 79 3.55 7.75 3.30
C ALA A 79 3.94 6.32 3.67
N LYS A 80 3.00 5.58 4.25
CA LYS A 80 3.10 4.13 4.47
C LYS A 80 2.03 3.43 3.65
N TYR A 81 2.44 2.41 2.92
CA TYR A 81 1.55 1.54 2.19
C TYR A 81 0.71 0.75 3.20
N ASN A 82 -0.59 0.98 3.17
CA ASN A 82 -1.52 0.28 4.02
C ASN A 82 -1.85 -1.09 3.39
N ASN A 83 -1.13 -2.14 3.81
CA ASN A 83 -1.39 -3.52 3.38
C ASN A 83 -2.78 -4.03 3.79
N SER A 84 -3.50 -3.33 4.69
CA SER A 84 -4.80 -3.80 5.20
C SER A 84 -5.84 -4.00 4.10
N ALA A 85 -5.80 -3.23 3.01
CA ALA A 85 -6.71 -3.43 1.88
C ALA A 85 -6.47 -4.76 1.17
N CYS A 86 -5.21 -5.15 1.00
CA CYS A 86 -4.85 -6.44 0.42
C CYS A 86 -5.21 -7.59 1.38
N GLN A 87 -4.91 -7.41 2.67
CA GLN A 87 -5.22 -8.41 3.70
C GLN A 87 -6.73 -8.58 3.89
N TRP A 88 -7.53 -7.51 3.85
CA TRP A 88 -8.99 -7.58 3.86
C TRP A 88 -9.53 -8.37 2.67
N ASN A 89 -9.04 -8.08 1.46
CA ASN A 89 -9.48 -8.78 0.26
C ASN A 89 -9.15 -10.28 0.33
N GLN A 90 -7.98 -10.65 0.88
CA GLN A 90 -7.64 -12.05 1.09
C GLN A 90 -8.53 -12.68 2.17
N PHE A 91 -8.70 -12.00 3.31
CA PHE A 91 -9.56 -12.44 4.40
C PHE A 91 -11.00 -12.70 3.93
N LEU A 92 -11.58 -11.77 3.18
CA LEU A 92 -12.93 -11.88 2.64
C LEU A 92 -13.05 -13.04 1.65
N LYS A 93 -12.04 -13.23 0.77
CA LYS A 93 -12.00 -14.37 -0.14
C LYS A 93 -11.96 -15.69 0.61
N ASP A 94 -11.08 -15.80 1.60
CA ASP A 94 -10.90 -17.02 2.40
C ASP A 94 -12.17 -17.34 3.21
N PHE A 95 -12.80 -16.33 3.83
CA PHE A 95 -14.07 -16.49 4.52
C PHE A 95 -15.18 -16.94 3.57
N CYS A 96 -15.33 -16.28 2.41
CA CYS A 96 -16.37 -16.63 1.44
C CYS A 96 -16.17 -18.01 0.81
N ALA A 97 -14.93 -18.52 0.76
CA ALA A 97 -14.62 -19.86 0.28
C ALA A 97 -14.93 -20.95 1.32
N ASP A 98 -15.10 -20.60 2.60
CA ASP A 98 -15.48 -21.55 3.63
C ASP A 98 -16.98 -21.85 3.57
N GLU A 99 -17.34 -23.13 3.62
CA GLU A 99 -18.73 -23.60 3.64
C GLU A 99 -19.49 -23.03 4.83
N PHE A 100 -18.83 -22.81 5.97
CA PHE A 100 -19.46 -22.22 7.15
C PHE A 100 -19.96 -20.79 6.91
N SER A 101 -19.40 -20.06 5.94
CA SER A 101 -19.91 -18.75 5.56
C SER A 101 -21.35 -18.81 5.05
N ASN A 102 -21.82 -19.96 4.55
CA ASN A 102 -23.17 -20.16 4.05
C ASN A 102 -24.23 -20.12 5.17
N HIS A 103 -23.84 -20.29 6.43
CA HIS A 103 -24.74 -20.17 7.59
C HIS A 103 -25.14 -18.73 7.88
N TYR A 104 -24.50 -17.73 7.26
CA TYR A 104 -24.80 -16.33 7.50
C TYR A 104 -25.57 -15.71 6.35
N SER A 105 -26.61 -14.94 6.67
CA SER A 105 -27.42 -14.19 5.70
C SER A 105 -26.63 -13.02 5.11
N ASN A 106 -25.88 -12.30 5.96
CA ASN A 106 -25.05 -11.16 5.56
C ASN A 106 -23.55 -11.47 5.72
N LYS A 107 -23.00 -12.23 4.76
CA LYS A 107 -21.59 -12.63 4.72
C LYS A 107 -20.62 -11.46 4.82
N LEU A 108 -20.90 -10.35 4.11
CA LEU A 108 -20.00 -9.21 4.09
C LEU A 108 -19.93 -8.53 5.47
N LYS A 109 -21.06 -8.41 6.17
CA LYS A 109 -21.10 -7.83 7.52
C LYS A 109 -20.36 -8.71 8.52
N VAL A 110 -20.58 -10.03 8.47
CA VAL A 110 -19.88 -11.01 9.31
C VAL A 110 -18.37 -10.95 9.07
N ALA A 111 -17.93 -10.98 7.81
CA ALA A 111 -16.52 -10.83 7.46
C ALA A 111 -15.93 -9.53 8.01
N ALA A 112 -16.64 -8.41 7.90
CA ALA A 112 -16.17 -7.12 8.38
C ALA A 112 -16.03 -7.07 9.91
N ILE A 113 -16.96 -7.70 10.65
CA ILE A 113 -16.89 -7.83 12.11
C ILE A 113 -15.65 -8.63 12.49
N LEU A 114 -15.45 -9.83 11.91
CA LEU A 114 -14.29 -10.67 12.20
C LEU A 114 -12.97 -10.02 11.81
N TRP A 115 -12.93 -9.36 10.65
CA TRP A 115 -11.76 -8.63 10.18
C TRP A 115 -11.33 -7.52 11.15
N LYS A 116 -12.30 -6.77 11.69
CA LYS A 116 -12.00 -5.73 12.68
C LYS A 116 -11.24 -6.30 13.88
N GLU A 117 -11.71 -7.41 14.43
CA GLU A 117 -11.08 -8.07 15.58
C GLU A 117 -9.65 -8.51 15.27
N VAL A 118 -9.44 -9.18 14.12
CA VAL A 118 -8.12 -9.68 13.74
C VAL A 118 -7.17 -8.53 13.38
N ARG A 119 -7.65 -7.51 12.68
CA ARG A 119 -6.87 -6.34 12.26
C ARG A 119 -6.33 -5.59 13.47
N ASP A 120 -7.16 -5.38 14.49
CA ASP A 120 -6.82 -4.61 15.67
C ASP A 120 -6.00 -5.44 16.69
N SER A 121 -5.93 -6.77 16.49
CA SER A 121 -5.13 -7.69 17.31
C SER A 121 -3.66 -7.82 16.88
N LYS A 122 -2.84 -8.46 17.72
CA LYS A 122 -1.47 -8.88 17.37
C LYS A 122 -1.42 -10.17 16.52
N ASN A 123 -2.55 -10.85 16.32
CA ASN A 123 -2.62 -12.14 15.62
C ASN A 123 -2.36 -12.00 14.11
N LYS A 124 -2.20 -13.13 13.42
CA LYS A 124 -2.07 -13.16 11.95
C LYS A 124 -3.36 -12.63 11.31
N LYS A 125 -3.22 -11.72 10.34
CA LYS A 125 -4.34 -11.05 9.64
C LYS A 125 -4.92 -11.94 8.53
N ILE A 126 -5.35 -13.14 8.92
CA ILE A 126 -5.89 -14.18 8.04
C ILE A 126 -7.21 -14.71 8.61
N TYR A 127 -8.06 -15.23 7.74
CA TYR A 127 -9.26 -15.93 8.19
C TYR A 127 -8.89 -17.29 8.78
N SER A 128 -9.62 -17.71 9.81
CA SER A 128 -9.61 -19.08 10.30
C SER A 128 -10.97 -19.43 10.88
N ARG A 129 -11.36 -20.70 10.82
CA ARG A 129 -12.61 -21.20 11.45
C ARG A 129 -12.68 -20.93 12.94
N GLY A 130 -11.53 -20.83 13.62
CA GLY A 130 -11.45 -20.45 15.03
C GLY A 130 -12.13 -19.10 15.33
N LEU A 131 -12.06 -18.15 14.38
CA LEU A 131 -12.67 -16.83 14.52
C LEU A 131 -14.21 -16.91 14.61
N LEU A 132 -14.83 -17.86 13.91
CA LEU A 132 -16.29 -18.06 13.98
C LEU A 132 -16.72 -18.50 15.37
N LYS A 133 -15.90 -19.34 16.03
CA LYS A 133 -16.16 -19.83 17.38
C LYS A 133 -15.84 -18.78 18.43
N GLU A 134 -14.69 -18.10 18.30
CA GLU A 134 -14.23 -17.09 19.26
C GLU A 134 -15.14 -15.86 19.30
N TYR A 135 -15.64 -15.43 18.14
CA TYR A 135 -16.48 -14.24 18.01
C TYR A 135 -17.93 -14.58 17.67
N SER A 136 -18.41 -15.78 18.01
CA SER A 136 -19.77 -16.24 17.71
C SER A 136 -20.83 -15.26 18.23
N TYR A 137 -20.67 -14.77 19.45
CA TYR A 137 -21.57 -13.79 20.10
C TYR A 137 -21.70 -12.46 19.34
N LYS A 138 -20.74 -12.11 18.47
CA LYS A 138 -20.79 -10.89 17.65
C LYS A 138 -21.45 -11.11 16.28
N ILE A 139 -21.58 -12.37 15.86
CA ILE A 139 -22.01 -12.73 14.51
C ILE A 139 -23.28 -13.58 14.49
N GLU A 140 -23.77 -14.02 15.65
CA GLU A 140 -24.95 -14.89 15.81
C GLU A 140 -26.24 -14.26 15.26
N GLU A 141 -26.40 -12.93 15.38
CA GLU A 141 -27.55 -12.20 14.82
C GLU A 141 -27.65 -12.33 13.29
N TYR A 142 -26.54 -12.66 12.63
CA TYR A 142 -26.48 -12.81 11.17
C TYR A 142 -26.62 -14.27 10.72
N CYS A 143 -26.78 -15.23 11.65
CA CYS A 143 -27.08 -16.61 11.33
C CYS A 143 -28.45 -16.71 10.62
N LYS A 144 -28.56 -17.68 9.72
CA LYS A 144 -29.82 -18.06 9.05
C LYS A 144 -30.66 -18.99 9.92
#